data_AF-A0A7J2HTN6-F1
#
_entry.id   AF-A0A7J2HTN6-F1
#
_cell.length_a   1.000
_cell.length_b   1.000
_cell.length_c   1.000
_cell.angle_alpha   90.00
_cell.angle_beta   90.00
_cell.angle_gamma   90.00
#
_symmetry.space_group_name_H-M   'P 1'
#
loop_
_entity.id
_entity.type
_entity.pdbx_description
1 polymer ?
#
loop_
_entity_poly.entity_id
_entity_poly.type
_entity_poly.pdbx_seq_one_letter_code
_entity_poly.pdbx_strand_id
1 'polypeptide(L)'
;MDLEGLALKWALKNAVDHDGKAMLGPVISKILGEKPELRSRIKEVRDAAEEAVERVNRMSLEEQRRLLEDLAPELLEAKKVEEKKLPPLPGAEKGKVVTRLPPEPSGYMHIGHAMSGLLNYLYARMYDGRIWLRFEDTDPRKVKPEYYESFRRGYRWLGIEWDYEKNNSDDMELFYRYAEELIRAGKAYVCTCPVEEVRRLRAAGEPCEHRGQGIDENLYLWHEMLSGAFGEGEATLRLAGDMRSKNMTMRDPALFRIIDHPHPLTGTRYRVWPLYDFAVSIEDHLCSVTHVLRTSEFAPRDELQNYIRSLLGMR
;
A
#
# COMPACT_ATOMS: atom_id res chain seq x y z
N MET A 1 11.47 -33.96 34.14
CA MET A 1 12.63 -34.12 33.23
C MET A 1 13.79 -33.30 33.78
N ASP A 2 14.92 -33.96 34.00
CA ASP A 2 16.20 -33.37 34.39
C ASP A 2 16.85 -32.62 33.22
N LEU A 3 18.06 -32.07 33.43
CA LEU A 3 18.76 -31.27 32.41
C LEU A 3 19.21 -32.14 31.22
N GLU A 4 19.73 -33.33 31.48
CA GLU A 4 20.18 -34.27 30.45
C GLU A 4 19.02 -34.77 29.58
N GLY A 5 17.89 -35.16 30.20
CA GLY A 5 16.68 -35.54 29.46
C GLY A 5 16.10 -34.38 28.65
N LEU A 6 16.18 -33.15 29.17
CA LEU A 6 15.72 -31.96 28.47
C LEU A 6 16.63 -31.62 27.27
N ALA A 7 17.95 -31.78 27.43
CA ALA A 7 18.92 -31.60 26.37
C ALA A 7 18.74 -32.67 25.27
N LEU A 8 18.56 -33.93 25.66
CA LEU A 8 18.28 -35.02 24.73
C LEU A 8 16.97 -34.80 23.96
N LYS A 9 15.88 -34.41 24.64
CA LYS A 9 14.58 -34.10 24.01
C LYS A 9 14.74 -33.05 22.91
N TRP A 10 15.39 -31.93 23.21
CA TRP A 10 15.54 -30.84 22.25
C TRP A 10 16.57 -31.12 21.16
N ALA A 11 17.62 -31.90 21.44
CA ALA A 11 18.57 -32.38 20.44
C ALA A 11 17.89 -33.33 19.43
N LEU A 12 17.12 -34.30 19.92
CA LEU A 12 16.34 -35.22 19.06
C LEU A 12 15.34 -34.45 18.18
N LYS A 13 14.55 -33.53 18.75
CA LYS A 13 13.62 -32.70 17.98
C LYS A 13 14.33 -31.87 16.90
N ASN A 14 15.46 -31.26 17.26
CA ASN A 14 16.22 -30.47 16.30
C ASN A 14 16.81 -31.35 15.18
N ALA A 15 17.35 -32.53 15.49
CA ALA A 15 17.84 -33.44 14.47
C ALA A 15 16.73 -33.92 13.52
N VAL A 16 15.55 -34.27 14.04
CA VAL A 16 14.41 -34.71 13.23
C VAL A 16 13.92 -33.60 12.29
N ASP A 17 13.95 -32.33 12.73
CA ASP A 17 13.58 -31.17 11.91
C ASP A 17 14.62 -30.80 10.85
N HIS A 18 15.85 -31.29 10.97
CA HIS A 18 17.00 -30.93 10.14
C HIS A 18 17.71 -32.15 9.56
N ASP A 19 16.93 -33.11 9.05
CA ASP A 19 17.40 -34.26 8.29
C ASP A 19 18.53 -35.05 8.99
N GLY A 20 18.39 -35.23 10.30
CA GLY A 20 19.29 -36.03 11.11
C GLY A 20 20.39 -35.27 11.83
N LYS A 21 20.45 -33.93 11.70
CA LYS A 21 21.53 -33.10 12.25
C LYS A 21 21.04 -32.15 13.34
N ALA A 22 21.36 -32.45 14.59
CA ALA A 22 21.22 -31.54 15.72
C ALA A 22 22.32 -30.47 15.73
N MET A 23 21.93 -29.23 16.06
CA MET A 23 22.79 -28.07 16.21
C MET A 23 22.72 -27.53 17.64
N LEU A 24 23.89 -27.26 18.22
CA LEU A 24 24.00 -26.84 19.62
C LEU A 24 23.22 -25.55 19.96
N GLY A 25 23.37 -24.50 19.15
CA GLY A 25 22.75 -23.19 19.41
C GLY A 25 21.22 -23.24 19.56
N PRO A 26 20.50 -23.84 18.58
CA PRO A 26 19.06 -24.07 18.67
C PRO A 26 18.64 -24.89 19.90
N VAL A 27 19.39 -25.94 20.25
CA VAL A 27 19.10 -26.80 21.41
C VAL A 27 19.20 -26.02 22.72
N ILE A 28 20.28 -25.27 22.94
CA ILE A 28 20.45 -24.40 24.12
C ILE A 28 19.30 -23.39 24.21
N SER A 29 18.95 -22.77 23.09
CA SER A 29 17.87 -21.77 23.04
C SER A 29 16.51 -22.36 23.43
N LYS A 30 16.23 -23.61 23.06
CA LYS A 30 15.00 -24.30 23.45
C LYS A 30 14.99 -24.69 24.93
N ILE A 31 16.11 -25.21 25.46
CA ILE A 31 16.25 -25.52 26.90
C ILE A 31 15.97 -24.27 27.75
N LEU A 32 16.59 -23.13 27.41
CA LEU A 32 16.41 -21.87 28.14
C LEU A 32 15.04 -21.22 27.94
N GLY A 33 14.37 -21.53 26.83
CA GLY A 33 12.99 -21.10 26.58
C GLY A 33 11.99 -21.86 27.44
N GLU A 34 12.22 -23.15 27.69
CA GLU A 34 11.37 -23.99 28.52
C GLU A 34 11.67 -23.82 30.02
N LYS A 35 12.94 -23.63 30.38
CA LYS A 35 13.40 -23.42 31.77
C LYS A 35 14.27 -22.16 31.90
N PRO A 36 13.66 -20.96 31.96
CA PRO A 36 14.40 -19.70 32.06
C PRO A 36 15.32 -19.59 33.28
N GLU A 37 15.02 -20.30 34.37
CA GLU A 37 15.80 -20.35 35.60
C GLU A 37 17.22 -20.91 35.41
N LEU A 38 17.44 -21.72 34.36
CA LEU A 38 18.74 -22.30 34.03
C LEU A 38 19.72 -21.29 33.42
N ARG A 39 19.30 -20.05 33.14
CA ARG A 39 20.18 -18.97 32.65
C ARG A 39 21.35 -18.68 33.60
N SER A 40 21.16 -18.89 34.90
CA SER A 40 22.22 -18.74 35.92
C SER A 40 23.26 -19.86 35.88
N ARG A 41 22.94 -20.99 35.24
CA ARG A 41 23.77 -22.21 35.13
C ARG A 41 24.10 -22.53 33.67
N ILE A 42 24.34 -21.49 32.86
CA ILE A 42 24.50 -21.61 31.41
C ILE A 42 25.62 -22.56 30.99
N LYS A 43 26.69 -22.68 31.79
CA LYS A 43 27.80 -23.60 31.53
C LYS A 43 27.32 -25.05 31.55
N GLU A 44 26.56 -25.43 32.57
CA GLU A 44 25.99 -26.79 32.68
C GLU A 44 24.98 -27.09 31.57
N VAL A 45 24.16 -26.10 31.19
CA VAL A 45 23.23 -26.23 30.06
C VAL A 45 23.99 -26.49 28.75
N ARG A 46 25.09 -25.77 28.55
CA ARG A 46 25.93 -25.94 27.36
C ARG A 46 26.58 -27.31 27.34
N ASP A 47 27.18 -27.74 28.44
CA ASP A 47 27.86 -29.04 28.54
C ASP A 47 26.87 -30.20 28.26
N ALA A 48 25.69 -30.17 28.88
CA ALA A 48 24.63 -31.16 28.64
C ALA A 48 24.09 -31.13 27.20
N ALA A 49 23.97 -29.94 26.60
CA ALA A 49 23.54 -29.79 25.21
C ALA A 49 24.60 -30.27 24.21
N GLU A 50 25.89 -30.05 24.48
CA GLU A 50 27.00 -30.55 23.66
C GLU A 50 27.00 -32.08 23.63
N GLU A 51 26.89 -32.72 24.80
CA GLU A 51 26.82 -34.18 24.91
C GLU A 51 25.59 -34.75 24.20
N ALA A 52 24.42 -34.14 24.41
CA ALA A 52 23.18 -34.58 23.77
C ALA A 52 23.24 -34.45 22.24
N VAL A 53 23.78 -33.34 21.72
CA VAL A 53 23.92 -33.11 20.27
C VAL A 53 24.90 -34.10 19.65
N GLU A 54 26.04 -34.34 20.29
CA GLU A 54 27.02 -35.31 19.81
C GLU A 54 26.42 -36.73 19.78
N ARG A 55 25.72 -37.11 20.86
CA ARG A 55 25.04 -38.39 20.95
C ARG A 55 23.98 -38.57 19.87
N VAL A 56 23.12 -37.56 19.66
CA VAL A 56 22.04 -37.60 18.66
C VAL A 56 22.60 -37.64 17.24
N ASN A 57 23.65 -36.88 16.94
CA ASN A 57 24.27 -36.85 15.60
C ASN A 57 24.98 -38.14 15.20
N ARG A 58 25.23 -39.06 16.16
CA ARG A 58 25.77 -40.40 15.89
C ARG A 58 24.68 -41.43 15.57
N MET A 59 23.40 -41.09 15.78
CA MET A 59 22.25 -41.96 15.51
C MET A 59 21.75 -41.78 14.08
N SER A 60 21.12 -42.80 13.53
CA SER A 60 20.34 -42.69 12.29
C SER A 60 19.08 -41.86 12.50
N LEU A 61 18.55 -41.23 11.43
CA LEU A 61 17.30 -40.46 11.51
C LEU A 61 16.11 -41.32 12.00
N GLU A 62 16.10 -42.62 11.69
CA GLU A 62 15.08 -43.56 12.14
C GLU A 62 15.16 -43.79 13.65
N GLU A 63 16.36 -43.99 14.19
CA GLU A 63 16.60 -44.12 15.64
C GLU A 63 16.25 -42.82 16.37
N GLN A 64 16.63 -41.67 15.82
CA GLN A 64 16.28 -40.36 16.39
C GLN A 64 14.76 -40.16 16.46
N ARG A 65 14.03 -40.50 15.40
CA ARG A 65 12.56 -40.41 15.38
C ARG A 65 11.92 -41.32 16.41
N ARG A 66 12.36 -42.59 16.48
CA ARG A 66 11.86 -43.55 17.48
C ARG A 66 12.11 -43.08 18.91
N LEU A 67 13.32 -42.60 19.21
CA LEU A 67 13.65 -42.08 20.54
C LEU A 67 12.86 -40.81 20.88
N LEU A 68 12.60 -39.94 19.89
CA LEU A 68 11.76 -38.77 20.09
C LEU A 68 10.30 -39.16 20.34
N GLU A 69 9.81 -40.20 19.65
CA GLU A 69 8.46 -40.75 19.85
C GLU A 69 8.28 -41.32 21.26
N ASP A 70 9.28 -42.06 21.75
CA ASP A 70 9.27 -42.61 23.11
C ASP A 70 9.38 -41.52 24.19
N LEU A 71 10.16 -40.45 23.94
CA LEU A 71 10.50 -39.44 24.94
C LEU A 71 9.51 -38.27 24.99
N ALA A 72 9.02 -37.83 23.83
CA ALA A 72 8.17 -36.65 23.67
C ALA A 72 7.33 -36.77 22.38
N PRO A 73 6.35 -37.70 22.34
CA PRO A 73 5.54 -37.95 21.15
C PRO A 73 4.79 -36.71 20.66
N GLU A 74 4.43 -35.79 21.56
CA GLU A 74 3.79 -34.51 21.25
C GLU A 74 4.65 -33.57 20.39
N LEU A 75 5.98 -33.81 20.32
CA LEU A 75 6.89 -33.03 19.48
C LEU A 75 7.02 -33.59 18.07
N LEU A 76 6.57 -34.82 17.81
CA LEU A 76 6.47 -35.38 16.46
C LEU A 76 5.19 -34.95 15.74
N GLU A 77 4.15 -34.57 16.48
CA GLU A 77 3.01 -33.89 15.91
C GLU A 77 3.50 -32.57 15.31
N ALA A 78 3.51 -32.49 13.98
CA ALA A 78 3.77 -31.24 13.30
C ALA A 78 2.84 -30.20 13.91
N LYS A 79 3.40 -29.19 14.61
CA LYS A 79 2.64 -28.01 15.02
C LYS A 79 1.85 -27.60 13.79
N LYS A 80 0.52 -27.71 13.84
CA LYS A 80 -0.34 -27.08 12.83
C LYS A 80 0.13 -25.64 12.79
N VAL A 81 0.85 -25.29 11.73
CA VAL A 81 1.14 -23.90 11.43
C VAL A 81 -0.26 -23.33 11.26
N GLU A 82 -0.76 -22.61 12.27
CA GLU A 82 -1.99 -21.88 12.14
C GLU A 82 -1.82 -21.05 10.87
N GLU A 83 -2.61 -21.38 9.85
CA GLU A 83 -2.70 -20.59 8.64
C GLU A 83 -3.00 -19.18 9.11
N LYS A 84 -2.01 -18.29 9.00
CA LYS A 84 -2.22 -16.87 9.25
C LYS A 84 -3.12 -16.36 8.13
N LYS A 85 -4.43 -16.45 8.35
CA LYS A 85 -5.43 -15.90 7.46
C LYS A 85 -5.39 -14.38 7.56
N LEU A 86 -5.70 -13.72 6.46
CA LEU A 86 -5.91 -12.28 6.47
C LEU A 86 -7.07 -11.96 7.43
N PRO A 87 -6.97 -10.88 8.22
CA PRO A 87 -8.07 -10.44 9.05
C PRO A 87 -9.29 -10.09 8.17
N PRO A 88 -10.53 -10.25 8.66
CA PRO A 88 -11.70 -9.88 7.89
C PRO A 88 -11.70 -8.38 7.57
N LEU A 89 -12.14 -8.02 6.36
CA LEU A 89 -12.38 -6.63 5.99
C LEU A 89 -13.64 -6.10 6.68
N PRO A 90 -13.55 -5.00 7.43
CA PRO A 90 -14.72 -4.41 8.09
C PRO A 90 -15.79 -4.00 7.08
N GLY A 91 -17.04 -4.44 7.29
CA GLY A 91 -18.16 -4.09 6.42
C GLY A 91 -18.14 -4.77 5.03
N ALA A 92 -17.23 -5.72 4.80
CA ALA A 92 -17.16 -6.45 3.54
C ALA A 92 -18.34 -7.43 3.41
N GLU A 93 -19.06 -7.31 2.30
CA GLU A 93 -20.10 -8.23 1.88
C GLU A 93 -19.60 -9.09 0.72
N LYS A 94 -19.83 -10.40 0.82
CA LYS A 94 -19.45 -11.37 -0.21
C LYS A 94 -20.11 -11.02 -1.56
N GLY A 95 -19.36 -11.05 -2.65
CA GLY A 95 -19.80 -10.66 -3.99
C GLY A 95 -19.82 -9.14 -4.25
N LYS A 96 -19.61 -8.30 -3.22
CA LYS A 96 -19.68 -6.83 -3.34
C LYS A 96 -18.34 -6.13 -3.15
N VAL A 97 -17.32 -6.84 -2.67
CA VAL A 97 -15.98 -6.23 -2.51
C VAL A 97 -15.40 -5.90 -3.87
N VAL A 98 -14.99 -4.65 -4.03
CA VAL A 98 -14.19 -4.16 -5.16
C VAL A 98 -12.91 -3.54 -4.60
N THR A 99 -11.76 -4.06 -5.05
CA THR A 99 -10.41 -3.54 -4.78
C THR A 99 -9.74 -3.07 -6.08
N ARG A 100 -8.52 -2.54 -5.98
CA ARG A 100 -7.75 -2.12 -7.16
C ARG A 100 -6.25 -2.32 -6.96
N LEU A 101 -5.55 -2.48 -8.06
CA LEU A 101 -4.11 -2.35 -8.21
C LEU A 101 -3.87 -0.94 -8.79
N PRO A 102 -3.33 0.02 -8.02
CA PRO A 102 -3.20 1.40 -8.48
C PRO A 102 -1.73 1.80 -8.75
N PRO A 103 -0.97 1.16 -9.67
CA PRO A 103 0.40 1.57 -9.92
C PRO A 103 0.46 2.90 -10.68
N GLU A 104 1.33 3.81 -10.25
CA GLU A 104 1.85 4.86 -11.12
C GLU A 104 2.89 4.21 -12.05
N PRO A 105 2.73 4.23 -13.38
CA PRO A 105 3.68 3.60 -14.30
C PRO A 105 4.90 4.50 -14.48
N SER A 106 5.58 4.89 -13.40
CA SER A 106 6.76 5.77 -13.35
C SER A 106 8.09 5.03 -13.15
N GLY A 107 8.03 3.70 -13.00
CA GLY A 107 9.19 2.82 -12.85
C GLY A 107 8.80 1.36 -12.99
N TYR A 108 9.81 0.48 -12.98
CA TYR A 108 9.58 -0.97 -13.02
C TYR A 108 8.91 -1.48 -11.75
N MET A 109 8.09 -2.51 -11.90
CA MET A 109 7.47 -3.20 -10.77
C MET A 109 8.54 -3.80 -9.85
N HIS A 110 8.31 -3.76 -8.53
CA HIS A 110 9.24 -4.26 -7.51
C HIS A 110 8.47 -4.94 -6.37
N ILE A 111 9.17 -5.51 -5.39
CA ILE A 111 8.55 -6.32 -4.32
C ILE A 111 7.49 -5.57 -3.50
N GLY A 112 7.64 -4.27 -3.27
CA GLY A 112 6.60 -3.45 -2.63
C GLY A 112 5.26 -3.46 -3.39
N HIS A 113 5.31 -3.35 -4.73
CA HIS A 113 4.13 -3.45 -5.58
C HIS A 113 3.53 -4.86 -5.55
N ALA A 114 4.36 -5.90 -5.50
CA ALA A 114 3.92 -7.28 -5.36
C ALA A 114 3.14 -7.49 -4.05
N MET A 115 3.66 -6.96 -2.93
CA MET A 115 2.99 -7.05 -1.62
C MET A 115 1.62 -6.35 -1.62
N SER A 116 1.55 -5.11 -2.10
CA SER A 116 0.28 -4.37 -2.19
C SER A 116 -0.70 -5.06 -3.14
N GLY A 117 -0.21 -5.56 -4.28
CA GLY A 117 -1.04 -6.23 -5.27
C GLY A 117 -1.61 -7.56 -4.75
N LEU A 118 -0.78 -8.37 -4.08
CA LEU A 118 -1.24 -9.61 -3.44
C LEU A 118 -2.31 -9.34 -2.40
N LEU A 119 -2.16 -8.29 -1.59
CA LEU A 119 -3.16 -7.95 -0.57
C LEU A 119 -4.52 -7.60 -1.20
N ASN A 120 -4.53 -6.73 -2.21
CA ASN A 120 -5.75 -6.36 -2.93
C ASN A 120 -6.39 -7.56 -3.63
N TYR A 121 -5.58 -8.42 -4.24
CA TYR A 121 -6.02 -9.64 -4.91
C TYR A 121 -6.61 -10.66 -3.93
N LEU A 122 -5.90 -10.98 -2.84
CA LEU A 122 -6.34 -11.95 -1.85
C LEU A 122 -7.65 -11.53 -1.19
N TYR A 123 -7.82 -10.23 -0.89
CA TYR A 123 -9.10 -9.75 -0.36
C TYR A 123 -10.23 -9.80 -1.38
N ALA A 124 -9.99 -9.45 -2.65
CA ALA A 124 -11.00 -9.64 -3.68
C ALA A 124 -11.43 -11.12 -3.75
N ARG A 125 -10.48 -12.06 -3.78
CA ARG A 125 -10.77 -13.50 -3.85
C ARG A 125 -11.44 -14.05 -2.59
N MET A 126 -11.02 -13.61 -1.40
CA MET A 126 -11.62 -14.02 -0.12
C MET A 126 -13.11 -13.71 -0.04
N TYR A 127 -13.56 -12.64 -0.72
CA TYR A 127 -14.93 -12.16 -0.68
C TYR A 127 -15.68 -12.35 -2.00
N ASP A 128 -15.19 -13.19 -2.94
CA ASP A 128 -15.76 -13.34 -4.30
C ASP A 128 -16.03 -11.99 -4.99
N GLY A 129 -15.12 -11.03 -4.75
CA GLY A 129 -15.16 -9.67 -5.24
C GLY A 129 -14.50 -9.47 -6.59
N ARG A 130 -14.34 -8.20 -6.97
CA ARG A 130 -13.72 -7.76 -8.22
C ARG A 130 -12.46 -6.94 -7.98
N ILE A 131 -11.55 -6.93 -8.93
CA ILE A 131 -10.31 -6.16 -8.87
C ILE A 131 -10.03 -5.42 -10.18
N TRP A 132 -9.73 -4.13 -10.06
CA TRP A 132 -9.27 -3.28 -11.15
C TRP A 132 -7.73 -3.28 -11.24
N LEU A 133 -7.16 -3.31 -12.43
CA LEU A 133 -5.83 -2.75 -12.69
C LEU A 133 -6.02 -1.32 -13.21
N ARG A 134 -5.70 -0.33 -12.39
CA ARG A 134 -5.88 1.08 -12.75
C ARG A 134 -4.55 1.82 -12.71
N PHE A 135 -4.06 2.24 -13.87
CA PHE A 135 -2.83 3.01 -13.95
C PHE A 135 -3.06 4.46 -13.52
N GLU A 136 -2.31 4.90 -12.52
CA GLU A 136 -2.36 6.28 -12.02
C GLU A 136 -1.38 7.17 -12.81
N ASP A 137 -1.74 7.46 -14.06
CA ASP A 137 -0.84 8.03 -15.07
C ASP A 137 -0.96 9.55 -15.30
N THR A 138 -1.26 10.31 -14.25
CA THR A 138 -1.56 11.75 -14.39
C THR A 138 -0.33 12.67 -14.40
N ASP A 139 0.90 12.13 -14.39
CA ASP A 139 2.14 12.88 -14.62
C ASP A 139 2.83 12.41 -15.91
N PRO A 140 2.57 13.05 -17.07
CA PRO A 140 3.09 12.62 -18.38
C PRO A 140 4.63 12.59 -18.46
N ARG A 141 5.34 13.30 -17.57
CA ARG A 141 6.81 13.33 -17.54
C ARG A 141 7.41 12.06 -16.95
N LYS A 142 6.65 11.37 -16.10
CA LYS A 142 7.14 10.19 -15.37
C LYS A 142 6.77 8.88 -16.04
N VAL A 143 5.66 8.87 -16.76
CA VAL A 143 5.08 7.63 -17.27
C VAL A 143 5.67 7.20 -18.62
N LYS A 144 5.86 5.90 -18.82
CA LYS A 144 6.37 5.33 -20.08
C LYS A 144 5.70 4.01 -20.42
N PRO A 145 5.46 3.69 -21.71
CA PRO A 145 4.81 2.44 -22.13
C PRO A 145 5.45 1.17 -21.55
N GLU A 146 6.78 1.15 -21.41
CA GLU A 146 7.52 0.02 -20.84
C GLU A 146 7.13 -0.30 -19.38
N TYR A 147 6.75 0.71 -18.59
CA TYR A 147 6.38 0.54 -17.19
C TYR A 147 4.97 -0.06 -17.06
N TYR A 148 4.02 0.32 -17.92
CA TYR A 148 2.69 -0.32 -17.97
C TYR A 148 2.83 -1.82 -18.21
N GLU A 149 3.63 -2.20 -19.21
CA GLU A 149 3.89 -3.61 -19.51
C GLU A 149 4.66 -4.33 -18.41
N SER A 150 5.57 -3.65 -17.71
CA SER A 150 6.23 -4.21 -16.53
C SER A 150 5.23 -4.62 -15.45
N PHE A 151 4.24 -3.77 -15.16
CA PHE A 151 3.22 -4.08 -14.16
C PHE A 151 2.30 -5.22 -14.62
N ARG A 152 1.80 -5.17 -15.87
CA ARG A 152 0.97 -6.24 -16.42
C ARG A 152 1.67 -7.60 -16.36
N ARG A 153 2.94 -7.67 -16.79
CA ARG A 153 3.73 -8.91 -16.73
C ARG A 153 4.01 -9.34 -15.30
N GLY A 154 4.39 -8.41 -14.42
CA GLY A 154 4.73 -8.73 -13.04
C GLY A 154 3.53 -9.26 -12.25
N TYR A 155 2.35 -8.67 -12.40
CA TYR A 155 1.12 -9.17 -11.77
C TYR A 155 0.71 -10.55 -12.32
N ARG A 156 0.75 -10.77 -13.65
CA ARG A 156 0.48 -12.10 -14.24
C ARG A 156 1.47 -13.16 -13.75
N TRP A 157 2.75 -12.81 -13.65
CA TRP A 157 3.78 -13.71 -13.13
C TRP A 157 3.51 -14.12 -11.67
N LEU A 158 2.95 -13.22 -10.86
CA LEU A 158 2.51 -13.50 -9.48
C LEU A 158 1.18 -14.28 -9.41
N GLY A 159 0.55 -14.60 -10.53
CA GLY A 159 -0.79 -15.20 -10.55
C GLY A 159 -1.90 -14.24 -10.12
N ILE A 160 -1.66 -12.93 -10.20
CA ILE A 160 -2.68 -11.91 -9.94
C ILE A 160 -3.40 -11.61 -11.26
N GLU A 161 -4.67 -11.97 -11.30
CA GLU A 161 -5.59 -11.64 -12.38
C GLU A 161 -6.52 -10.49 -11.98
N TRP A 162 -6.83 -9.62 -12.94
CA TRP A 162 -7.75 -8.50 -12.79
C TRP A 162 -8.95 -8.59 -13.73
N ASP A 163 -10.09 -8.10 -13.25
CA ASP A 163 -11.37 -8.19 -13.97
C ASP A 163 -11.53 -7.04 -14.96
N TYR A 164 -10.95 -5.89 -14.64
CA TYR A 164 -11.06 -4.67 -15.43
C TYR A 164 -9.75 -3.91 -15.46
N GLU A 165 -9.49 -3.18 -16.55
CA GLU A 165 -8.30 -2.37 -16.72
C GLU A 165 -8.67 -0.99 -17.27
N LYS A 166 -8.04 0.07 -16.73
CA LYS A 166 -8.16 1.44 -17.25
C LYS A 166 -6.96 2.29 -16.85
N ASN A 167 -6.85 3.47 -17.44
CA ASN A 167 -5.90 4.51 -17.06
C ASN A 167 -6.66 5.73 -16.55
N ASN A 168 -6.09 6.47 -15.60
CA ASN A 168 -6.69 7.74 -15.19
C ASN A 168 -6.73 8.74 -16.36
N SER A 169 -5.75 8.69 -17.28
CA SER A 169 -5.73 9.53 -18.46
C SER A 169 -6.88 9.29 -19.45
N ASP A 170 -7.62 8.18 -19.32
CA ASP A 170 -8.83 7.92 -20.12
C ASP A 170 -9.99 8.84 -19.71
N ASP A 171 -10.00 9.33 -18.46
CA ASP A 171 -11.11 10.08 -17.84
C ASP A 171 -10.82 11.58 -17.67
N MET A 172 -9.86 12.13 -18.41
CA MET A 172 -9.48 13.56 -18.32
C MET A 172 -10.66 14.53 -18.53
N GLU A 173 -11.56 14.24 -19.47
CA GLU A 173 -12.77 15.05 -19.69
C GLU A 173 -13.76 14.98 -18.51
N LEU A 174 -13.82 13.84 -17.81
CA LEU A 174 -14.58 13.71 -16.57
C LEU A 174 -13.95 14.55 -15.46
N PHE A 175 -12.62 14.51 -15.34
CA PHE A 175 -11.90 15.32 -14.35
C PHE A 175 -12.12 16.82 -14.56
N TYR A 176 -12.10 17.31 -15.80
CA TYR A 176 -12.39 18.71 -16.09
C TYR A 176 -13.82 19.10 -15.76
N ARG A 177 -14.81 18.24 -16.05
CA ARG A 177 -16.20 18.51 -15.65
C ARG A 177 -16.35 18.64 -14.14
N TYR A 178 -15.78 17.72 -13.36
CA TYR A 178 -15.83 17.81 -11.90
C TYR A 178 -15.05 19.01 -11.36
N ALA A 179 -13.97 19.43 -12.02
CA ALA A 179 -13.26 20.66 -11.67
C ALA A 179 -14.17 21.89 -11.82
N GLU A 180 -14.88 21.99 -12.96
CA GLU A 180 -15.84 23.07 -13.20
C GLU A 180 -17.01 23.04 -12.22
N GLU A 181 -17.52 21.86 -11.86
CA GLU A 181 -18.56 21.72 -10.83
C GLU A 181 -18.11 22.29 -9.48
N LEU A 182 -16.87 21.98 -9.05
CA LEU A 182 -16.30 22.55 -7.83
C LEU A 182 -16.13 24.08 -7.93
N ILE A 183 -15.70 24.61 -9.08
CA ILE A 183 -15.59 26.05 -9.29
C ILE A 183 -16.97 26.72 -9.18
N ARG A 184 -17.98 26.18 -9.88
CA ARG A 184 -19.37 26.69 -9.85
C ARG A 184 -19.99 26.62 -8.45
N ALA A 185 -19.59 25.65 -7.64
CA ALA A 185 -20.00 25.54 -6.24
C ALA A 185 -19.23 26.47 -5.28
N GLY A 186 -18.27 27.27 -5.77
CA GLY A 186 -17.39 28.09 -4.94
C GLY A 186 -16.46 27.27 -4.05
N LYS A 187 -16.14 26.04 -4.47
CA LYS A 187 -15.31 25.07 -3.75
C LYS A 187 -13.92 24.89 -4.36
N ALA A 188 -13.66 25.49 -5.52
CA ALA A 188 -12.34 25.55 -6.11
C ALA A 188 -12.08 26.93 -6.71
N TYR A 189 -10.81 27.31 -6.78
CA TYR A 189 -10.37 28.59 -7.31
C TYR A 189 -9.00 28.46 -8.00
N VAL A 190 -8.74 29.28 -9.00
CA VAL A 190 -7.44 29.33 -9.68
C VAL A 190 -6.50 30.24 -8.92
N CYS A 191 -5.30 29.75 -8.62
CA CYS A 191 -4.26 30.50 -7.93
C CYS A 191 -3.04 30.66 -8.85
N THR A 192 -2.58 31.90 -8.98
CA THR A 192 -1.38 32.28 -9.75
C THR A 192 -0.22 32.73 -8.84
N CYS A 193 -0.36 32.57 -7.52
CA CYS A 193 0.73 32.86 -6.59
C CYS A 193 1.93 31.93 -6.87
N PRO A 194 3.18 32.41 -6.70
CA PRO A 194 4.36 31.56 -6.74
C PRO A 194 4.26 30.40 -5.74
N VAL A 195 4.82 29.24 -6.11
CA VAL A 195 4.77 28.01 -5.30
C VAL A 195 5.24 28.23 -3.87
N GLU A 196 6.31 28.99 -3.68
CA GLU A 196 6.87 29.25 -2.34
C GLU A 196 6.00 30.16 -1.48
N GLU A 197 5.30 31.10 -2.10
CA GLU A 197 4.33 31.94 -1.40
C GLU A 197 3.13 31.11 -0.95
N VAL A 198 2.61 30.24 -1.82
CA VAL A 198 1.53 29.33 -1.44
C VAL A 198 1.96 28.38 -0.32
N ARG A 199 3.20 27.89 -0.35
CA ARG A 199 3.75 27.05 0.72
C ARG A 199 3.81 27.80 2.05
N ARG A 200 4.28 29.06 2.05
CA ARG A 200 4.34 29.94 3.23
C ARG A 200 2.94 30.18 3.80
N LEU A 201 2.00 30.60 2.97
CA LEU A 201 0.61 30.88 3.34
C LEU A 201 -0.10 29.65 3.93
N ARG A 202 0.05 28.48 3.30
CA ARG A 202 -0.50 27.21 3.81
C ARG A 202 0.10 26.81 5.16
N ALA A 203 1.39 27.02 5.36
CA ALA A 203 2.05 26.76 6.64
C ALA A 203 1.50 27.69 7.74
N ALA A 204 1.30 28.98 7.42
CA ALA A 204 0.70 29.97 8.30
C ALA A 204 -0.82 29.76 8.54
N GLY A 205 -1.51 29.02 7.67
CA GLY A 205 -2.97 28.88 7.73
C GLY A 205 -3.70 30.12 7.20
N GLU A 206 -3.05 30.88 6.32
CA GLU A 206 -3.56 32.10 5.71
C GLU A 206 -3.97 31.84 4.25
N PRO A 207 -5.17 32.25 3.82
CA PRO A 207 -5.56 32.10 2.41
C PRO A 207 -4.78 33.09 1.54
N CYS A 208 -4.51 32.72 0.27
CA CYS A 208 -4.05 33.70 -0.70
C CYS A 208 -5.21 34.59 -1.19
N GLU A 209 -4.89 35.75 -1.77
CA GLU A 209 -5.88 36.72 -2.26
C GLU A 209 -6.84 36.11 -3.31
N HIS A 210 -6.33 35.23 -4.17
CA HIS A 210 -7.09 34.56 -5.22
C HIS A 210 -8.24 33.68 -4.68
N ARG A 211 -8.21 33.28 -3.40
CA ARG A 211 -9.30 32.51 -2.77
C ARG A 211 -10.61 33.31 -2.70
N GLY A 212 -10.54 34.64 -2.74
CA GLY A 212 -11.70 35.54 -2.73
C GLY A 212 -12.29 35.85 -4.11
N GLN A 213 -11.71 35.32 -5.19
CA GLN A 213 -12.18 35.55 -6.57
C GLN A 213 -13.61 35.07 -6.79
N GLY A 214 -14.32 35.74 -7.70
CA GLY A 214 -15.67 35.35 -8.10
C GLY A 214 -15.71 34.04 -8.89
N ILE A 215 -16.89 33.43 -9.01
CA ILE A 215 -17.09 32.18 -9.77
C ILE A 215 -16.74 32.38 -11.25
N ASP A 216 -17.22 33.46 -11.87
CA ASP A 216 -17.00 33.75 -13.30
C ASP A 216 -15.51 33.99 -13.61
N GLU A 217 -14.80 34.67 -12.72
CA GLU A 217 -13.36 34.90 -12.84
C GLU A 217 -12.58 33.58 -12.73
N ASN A 218 -12.94 32.71 -11.79
CA ASN A 218 -12.30 31.40 -11.67
C ASN A 218 -12.57 30.49 -12.87
N LEU A 219 -13.78 30.52 -13.44
CA LEU A 219 -14.09 29.78 -14.67
C LEU A 219 -13.29 30.33 -15.86
N TYR A 220 -13.20 31.66 -15.98
CA TYR A 220 -12.38 32.30 -17.01
C TYR A 220 -10.91 31.85 -16.88
N LEU A 221 -10.31 32.00 -15.70
CA LEU A 221 -8.92 31.59 -15.45
C LEU A 221 -8.70 30.09 -15.66
N TRP A 222 -9.68 29.25 -15.31
CA TRP A 222 -9.62 27.80 -15.56
C TRP A 222 -9.57 27.49 -17.05
N HIS A 223 -10.42 28.13 -17.86
CA HIS A 223 -10.38 27.98 -19.31
C HIS A 223 -9.09 28.52 -19.92
N GLU A 224 -8.50 29.57 -19.34
CA GLU A 224 -7.18 30.09 -19.75
C GLU A 224 -6.03 29.11 -19.44
N MET A 225 -6.12 28.34 -18.35
CA MET A 225 -5.19 27.24 -18.09
C MET A 225 -5.29 26.14 -19.17
N LEU A 226 -6.52 25.82 -19.59
CA LEU A 226 -6.78 24.81 -20.62
C LEU A 226 -6.38 25.28 -22.03
N SER A 227 -6.67 26.53 -22.37
CA SER A 227 -6.40 27.16 -23.68
C SER A 227 -4.91 27.44 -23.89
N GLY A 228 -4.18 27.64 -22.79
CA GLY A 228 -2.74 27.75 -22.80
C GLY A 228 -2.16 29.13 -22.60
N ALA A 229 -2.94 30.04 -22.03
CA ALA A 229 -2.47 31.37 -21.66
C ALA A 229 -1.45 31.36 -20.50
N PHE A 230 -1.42 30.28 -19.72
CA PHE A 230 -0.46 30.06 -18.63
C PHE A 230 0.55 28.96 -18.98
N GLY A 231 1.80 29.16 -18.56
CA GLY A 231 2.86 28.16 -18.58
C GLY A 231 2.90 27.28 -17.32
N GLU A 232 3.82 26.31 -17.31
CA GLU A 232 4.05 25.45 -16.13
C GLU A 232 4.36 26.28 -14.87
N GLY A 233 3.60 26.04 -13.80
CA GLY A 233 3.80 26.70 -12.50
C GLY A 233 3.20 28.11 -12.38
N GLU A 234 2.67 28.68 -13.46
CA GLU A 234 2.06 30.02 -13.44
C GLU A 234 0.63 30.01 -12.90
N ALA A 235 -0.08 28.89 -13.02
CA ALA A 235 -1.44 28.72 -12.51
C ALA A 235 -1.69 27.31 -12.00
N THR A 236 -2.54 27.19 -10.97
CA THR A 236 -2.93 25.93 -10.34
C THR A 236 -4.39 26.04 -9.88
N LEU A 237 -5.23 25.07 -10.22
CA LEU A 237 -6.56 24.98 -9.62
C LEU A 237 -6.41 24.40 -8.21
N ARG A 238 -6.99 25.07 -7.21
CA ARG A 238 -6.93 24.66 -5.81
C ARG A 238 -8.33 24.44 -5.25
N LEU A 239 -8.45 23.52 -4.32
CA LEU A 239 -9.65 23.37 -3.51
C LEU A 239 -9.73 24.54 -2.52
N ALA A 240 -10.90 25.12 -2.32
CA ALA A 240 -11.18 25.97 -1.17
C ALA A 240 -11.50 25.07 0.04
N GLY A 241 -10.43 24.58 0.68
CA GLY A 241 -10.50 23.74 1.86
C GLY A 241 -10.58 24.56 3.15
N ASP A 242 -10.10 23.98 4.25
CA ASP A 242 -10.06 24.61 5.56
C ASP A 242 -8.62 25.02 5.92
N MET A 243 -8.35 26.32 5.78
CA MET A 243 -7.05 26.92 6.12
C MET A 243 -6.69 26.82 7.60
N ARG A 244 -7.67 26.62 8.49
CA ARG A 244 -7.46 26.47 9.94
C ARG A 244 -7.31 25.02 10.36
N SER A 245 -7.46 24.06 9.45
CA SER A 245 -7.37 22.64 9.78
C SER A 245 -5.99 22.28 10.35
N LYS A 246 -5.99 21.38 11.34
CA LYS A 246 -4.77 20.74 11.84
C LYS A 246 -4.18 19.77 10.82
N ASN A 247 -5.02 19.22 9.94
CA ASN A 247 -4.59 18.42 8.82
C ASN A 247 -4.17 19.36 7.68
N MET A 248 -2.86 19.51 7.47
CA MET A 248 -2.31 20.41 6.45
C MET A 248 -2.71 20.05 5.01
N THR A 249 -3.15 18.81 4.78
CA THR A 249 -3.69 18.41 3.46
C THR A 249 -5.00 19.11 3.14
N MET A 250 -5.78 19.51 4.15
CA MET A 250 -7.05 20.24 4.00
C MET A 250 -6.87 21.73 3.70
N ARG A 251 -5.67 22.28 3.89
CA ARG A 251 -5.37 23.70 3.69
C ARG A 251 -5.16 23.98 2.20
N ASP A 252 -6.24 24.35 1.53
CA ASP A 252 -6.33 24.68 0.11
C ASP A 252 -5.37 23.85 -0.78
N PRO A 253 -5.51 22.50 -0.83
CA PRO A 253 -4.66 21.66 -1.64
C PRO A 253 -4.83 21.96 -3.13
N ALA A 254 -3.77 21.74 -3.90
CA ALA A 254 -3.84 21.82 -5.35
C ALA A 254 -4.62 20.61 -5.90
N LEU A 255 -5.49 20.87 -6.88
CA LEU A 255 -6.28 19.87 -7.59
C LEU A 255 -5.72 19.60 -8.99
N PHE A 256 -5.27 20.63 -9.70
CA PHE A 256 -4.68 20.51 -11.03
C PHE A 256 -3.45 21.40 -11.20
N ARG A 257 -2.54 20.99 -12.08
CA ARG A 257 -1.35 21.76 -12.48
C ARG A 257 -1.14 21.67 -13.99
N ILE A 258 -0.43 22.65 -14.54
CA ILE A 258 -0.03 22.64 -15.94
C ILE A 258 1.24 21.80 -16.09
N ILE A 259 1.26 20.92 -17.10
CA ILE A 259 2.43 20.15 -17.54
C ILE A 259 2.41 20.13 -19.08
N ASP A 260 3.35 20.83 -19.69
CA ASP A 260 3.49 20.95 -21.13
C ASP A 260 4.43 19.85 -21.66
N HIS A 261 4.00 18.60 -21.45
CA HIS A 261 4.73 17.41 -21.84
C HIS A 261 3.79 16.40 -22.52
N PRO A 262 4.15 15.82 -23.68
CA PRO A 262 3.34 14.78 -24.31
C PRO A 262 3.14 13.58 -23.38
N HIS A 263 1.90 13.12 -23.23
CA HIS A 263 1.59 11.87 -22.53
C HIS A 263 1.75 10.68 -23.49
N PRO A 264 2.31 9.54 -23.05
CA PRO A 264 2.56 8.39 -23.93
C PRO A 264 1.28 7.79 -24.56
N LEU A 265 0.12 7.93 -23.92
CA LEU A 265 -1.15 7.39 -24.43
C LEU A 265 -2.05 8.44 -25.08
N THR A 266 -1.98 9.69 -24.64
CA THR A 266 -2.92 10.75 -25.06
C THR A 266 -2.26 11.88 -25.85
N GLY A 267 -0.94 11.79 -26.07
CA GLY A 267 -0.16 12.77 -26.81
C GLY A 267 -0.21 14.15 -26.15
N THR A 268 -0.45 15.18 -26.95
CA THR A 268 -0.54 16.58 -26.50
C THR A 268 -1.99 17.05 -26.30
N ARG A 269 -2.95 16.12 -26.21
CA ARG A 269 -4.38 16.45 -26.06
C ARG A 269 -4.67 17.20 -24.77
N TYR A 270 -3.92 16.91 -23.71
CA TYR A 270 -4.13 17.49 -22.39
C TYR A 270 -2.84 18.13 -21.88
N ARG A 271 -2.97 19.28 -21.23
CA ARG A 271 -1.88 20.00 -20.58
C ARG A 271 -2.14 20.32 -19.11
N VAL A 272 -3.40 20.29 -18.67
CA VAL A 272 -3.77 20.56 -17.27
C VAL A 272 -4.09 19.23 -16.61
N TRP A 273 -3.24 18.77 -15.71
CA TRP A 273 -3.31 17.41 -15.17
C TRP A 273 -3.77 17.39 -13.72
N PRO A 274 -4.70 16.49 -13.35
CA PRO A 274 -5.16 16.36 -11.98
C PRO A 274 -4.06 15.78 -11.09
N LEU A 275 -4.07 16.23 -9.84
CA LEU A 275 -3.22 15.71 -8.79
C LEU A 275 -3.88 14.51 -8.10
N TYR A 276 -3.04 13.71 -7.45
CA TYR A 276 -3.38 12.42 -6.84
C TYR A 276 -4.70 12.45 -6.05
N ASP A 277 -4.89 13.37 -5.11
CA ASP A 277 -6.08 13.38 -4.26
C ASP A 277 -7.38 13.64 -5.02
N PHE A 278 -7.32 14.47 -6.07
CA PHE A 278 -8.48 14.72 -6.92
C PHE A 278 -8.79 13.51 -7.80
N ALA A 279 -7.79 13.02 -8.54
CA ALA A 279 -7.93 11.90 -9.46
C ALA A 279 -8.43 10.65 -8.72
N VAL A 280 -7.76 10.25 -7.63
CA VAL A 280 -8.13 9.04 -6.86
C VAL A 280 -9.53 9.12 -6.27
N SER A 281 -9.95 10.30 -5.80
CA SER A 281 -11.29 10.47 -5.21
C SER A 281 -12.39 10.16 -6.21
N ILE A 282 -12.25 10.64 -7.44
CA ILE A 282 -13.20 10.43 -8.53
C ILE A 282 -13.08 9.00 -9.07
N GLU A 283 -11.86 8.53 -9.28
CA GLU A 283 -11.59 7.24 -9.86
C GLU A 283 -12.08 6.08 -9.00
N ASP A 284 -11.96 6.18 -7.69
CA ASP A 284 -12.50 5.19 -6.75
C ASP A 284 -14.01 5.11 -6.84
N HIS A 285 -14.67 6.26 -6.99
CA HIS A 285 -16.10 6.32 -7.20
C HIS A 285 -16.51 5.67 -8.53
N LEU A 286 -15.87 6.06 -9.64
CA LEU A 286 -16.15 5.54 -10.98
C LEU A 286 -15.91 4.03 -11.09
N CYS A 287 -14.85 3.53 -10.45
CA CYS A 287 -14.53 2.11 -10.38
C CYS A 287 -15.38 1.34 -9.36
N SER A 288 -16.26 2.02 -8.61
CA SER A 288 -17.04 1.45 -7.50
C SER A 288 -16.17 0.75 -6.45
N VAL A 289 -14.97 1.27 -6.20
CA VAL A 289 -14.04 0.70 -5.21
C VAL A 289 -14.65 0.81 -3.82
N THR A 290 -14.73 -0.31 -3.13
CA THR A 290 -15.34 -0.40 -1.79
C THR A 290 -14.34 -0.31 -0.66
N HIS A 291 -13.12 -0.81 -0.89
CA HIS A 291 -12.07 -0.90 0.11
C HIS A 291 -10.76 -0.41 -0.51
N VAL A 292 -10.31 0.77 -0.05
CA VAL A 292 -9.03 1.34 -0.47
C VAL A 292 -7.94 0.81 0.44
N LEU A 293 -7.10 -0.11 -0.07
CA LEU A 293 -6.00 -0.70 0.68
C LEU A 293 -4.70 0.03 0.31
N ARG A 294 -4.09 0.70 1.29
CA ARG A 294 -2.92 1.56 1.10
C ARG A 294 -2.02 1.58 2.34
N THR A 295 -0.82 2.11 2.16
CA THR A 295 0.15 2.33 3.24
C THR A 295 -0.33 3.43 4.19
N SER A 296 0.09 3.36 5.46
CA SER A 296 -0.34 4.28 6.52
C SER A 296 0.10 5.72 6.32
N GLU A 297 1.10 5.97 5.48
CA GLU A 297 1.58 7.33 5.13
C GLU A 297 0.50 8.20 4.47
N PHE A 298 -0.51 7.57 3.86
CA PHE A 298 -1.62 8.27 3.20
C PHE A 298 -2.78 8.59 4.15
N ALA A 299 -2.76 8.15 5.42
CA ALA A 299 -3.88 8.31 6.35
C ALA A 299 -4.39 9.77 6.49
N PRO A 300 -3.54 10.82 6.49
CA PRO A 300 -4.03 12.20 6.52
C PRO A 300 -4.84 12.59 5.27
N ARG A 301 -4.64 11.92 4.13
CA ARG A 301 -5.35 12.22 2.88
C ARG A 301 -6.75 11.60 2.82
N ASP A 302 -7.05 10.63 3.68
CA ASP A 302 -8.38 10.02 3.76
C ASP A 302 -9.46 11.07 4.00
N GLU A 303 -9.21 12.01 4.91
CA GLU A 303 -10.11 13.14 5.18
C GLU A 303 -10.33 13.99 3.92
N LEU A 304 -9.25 14.37 3.23
CA LEU A 304 -9.31 15.18 2.02
C LEU A 304 -10.07 14.48 0.89
N GLN A 305 -9.78 13.20 0.65
CA GLN A 305 -10.42 12.45 -0.43
C GLN A 305 -11.89 12.20 -0.15
N ASN A 306 -12.25 11.89 1.10
CA ASN A 306 -13.65 11.83 1.53
C ASN A 306 -14.37 13.18 1.35
N TYR A 307 -13.68 14.29 1.65
CA TYR A 307 -14.23 15.63 1.48
C TYR A 307 -14.44 15.99 0.01
N ILE A 308 -13.48 15.68 -0.88
CA ILE A 308 -13.64 15.88 -2.32
C ILE A 308 -14.85 15.06 -2.84
N ARG A 309 -14.96 13.79 -2.44
CA ARG A 309 -16.10 12.94 -2.81
C ARG A 309 -17.43 13.53 -2.33
N SER A 310 -17.51 14.00 -1.08
CA SER A 310 -18.75 14.55 -0.55
C SER A 310 -19.19 15.83 -1.27
N LEU A 311 -18.25 16.69 -1.66
CA LEU A 311 -18.53 17.89 -2.45
C LEU A 311 -19.10 17.56 -3.84
N LEU A 312 -18.70 16.42 -4.41
CA LEU A 312 -19.15 15.94 -5.72
C LEU A 312 -20.34 14.97 -5.62
N GLY A 313 -20.93 14.78 -4.43
CA GLY A 313 -22.05 13.84 -4.23
C GLY A 313 -21.67 12.37 -4.46
N MET A 314 -20.38 12.03 -4.34
CA MET A 314 -19.84 10.69 -4.53
C MET A 314 -19.80 9.91 -3.21
N ARG A 315 -19.95 8.59 -3.32
CA ARG A 315 -19.71 7.64 -2.23
C ARG A 315 -18.21 7.44 -2.01
#